data_AF-A0A2I0CY51-F1
#
_entry.id   AF-A0A2I0CY51-F1
#
_cell.length_a   1.000
_cell.length_b   1.000
_cell.length_c   1.000
_cell.angle_alpha   90.00
_cell.angle_beta   90.00
_cell.angle_gamma   90.00
#
_symmetry.space_group_name_H-M   'P 1'
#
loop_
_entity.id
_entity.type
_entity.pdbx_description
1 polymer ?
#
loop_
_entity_poly.entity_id
_entity_poly.type
_entity_poly.pdbx_seq_one_letter_code
_entity_poly.pdbx_strand_id
1 'polypeptide(L)' 'MIVAIFAPVISPYDPEAISVKDKNQGISPAHLFGTDFLGRDLFSLTIWGARTSLFIASVSVAVA' A
#
# COMPACT_ATOMS: atom_id res chain seq x y z
N MET A 1 -1.65 -13.57 3.38
CA MET A 1 -2.77 -12.64 3.63
C MET A 1 -2.80 -12.05 5.04
N ILE A 2 -2.09 -12.61 6.03
CA ILE A 2 -2.02 -12.06 7.41
C ILE A 2 -1.48 -10.61 7.45
N VAL A 3 -0.60 -10.25 6.52
CA VAL A 3 0.01 -8.91 6.37
C VAL A 3 -1.04 -7.79 6.17
N ALA A 4 -2.19 -8.10 5.58
CA ALA A 4 -3.25 -7.12 5.31
C ALA A 4 -4.00 -6.66 6.58
N ILE A 5 -4.04 -7.51 7.62
CA ILE A 5 -4.66 -7.18 8.90
C ILE A 5 -3.78 -6.20 9.68
N PHE A 6 -2.45 -6.36 9.54
CA PHE A 6 -1.45 -5.48 10.14
C PHE A 6 -1.01 -4.34 9.22
N ALA A 7 -1.76 -4.05 8.15
CA ALA A 7 -1.46 -2.97 7.21
C ALA A 7 -1.11 -1.62 7.88
N PRO A 8 -1.85 -1.11 8.89
CA PRO A 8 -1.48 0.15 9.54
C PRO A 8 -0.23 0.07 10.43
N VAL A 9 0.21 -1.13 10.81
CA VAL A 9 1.43 -1.35 11.62
C VAL A 9 2.65 -1.59 10.74
N ILE A 10 2.45 -2.16 9.55
CA ILE A 10 3.52 -2.55 8.62
C ILE A 10 3.74 -1.47 7.54
N SER A 11 2.71 -0.71 7.17
CA SER A 11 2.82 0.39 6.21
C SER A 11 3.46 1.60 6.90
N PRO A 12 4.70 1.99 6.53
CA PRO A 12 5.34 3.15 7.15
C PRO A 12 4.77 4.48 6.64
N TYR A 13 4.11 4.47 5.47
CA TYR A 13 3.56 5.66 4.83
C TYR A 13 2.08 5.51 4.50
N ASP A 14 1.40 6.65 4.39
CA ASP A 14 0.01 6.73 3.94
C ASP A 14 -0.04 6.48 2.42
N PRO A 15 -0.83 5.50 1.93
CA PRO A 15 -0.93 5.18 0.50
C PRO A 15 -1.49 6.33 -0.35
N GLU A 16 -2.21 7.27 0.27
CA GLU A 16 -2.77 8.45 -0.41
C GLU A 16 -1.87 9.68 -0.30
N ALA A 17 -0.81 9.64 0.50
CA ALA A 17 0.15 10.74 0.59
C ALA A 17 0.95 10.87 -0.72
N ILE A 18 0.75 11.99 -1.40
CA ILE A 18 1.43 12.35 -2.64
C ILE A 18 2.63 13.23 -2.31
N SER A 19 3.84 12.76 -2.62
CA SER A 19 5.07 13.57 -2.50
C SER A 19 5.69 13.82 -3.87
N VAL A 20 5.38 14.96 -4.48
CA VAL A 20 5.92 15.32 -5.81
C VAL A 20 7.45 15.40 -5.82
N LYS A 21 8.07 15.69 -4.65
CA LYS A 21 9.52 15.69 -4.47
C LYS A 21 10.14 14.30 -4.63
N ASP A 22 9.41 13.26 -4.27
CA ASP A 22 9.90 11.89 -4.24
C ASP A 22 9.40 11.09 -5.45
N LYS A 23 8.91 11.75 -6.50
CA LYS A 23 8.42 11.11 -7.74
C LYS A 23 9.53 10.31 -8.45
N ASN A 24 9.19 9.10 -8.92
CA ASN A 24 10.10 8.20 -9.65
C ASN A 24 11.40 7.89 -8.87
N GLN A 25 11.35 7.87 -7.54
CA GLN A 25 12.45 7.38 -6.73
C GLN A 25 12.55 5.87 -6.90
N GLY A 26 13.77 5.38 -7.14
CA GLY A 26 14.07 3.95 -7.17
C GLY A 26 13.99 3.32 -5.78
N ILE A 27 14.32 2.03 -5.73
CA ILE A 27 14.38 1.27 -4.47
C ILE A 27 15.38 1.94 -3.52
N SER A 28 14.92 2.31 -2.33
CA SER A 28 15.75 2.90 -1.28
C SER A 28 15.31 2.39 0.10
N PRO A 29 16.15 2.54 1.15
CA PRO A 29 15.76 2.16 2.50
C PRO A 29 14.52 2.91 3.01
N ALA A 30 14.26 4.11 2.48
CA ALA A 30 13.06 4.89 2.76
C ALA A 30 11.85 4.42 1.91
N HIS A 31 12.09 3.98 0.67
CA HIS A 31 11.07 3.47 -0.23
C HIS A 31 11.42 2.06 -0.69
N LEU A 32 10.98 1.05 0.07
CA LEU A 32 11.34 -0.35 -0.14
C LEU A 32 11.08 -0.85 -1.57
N PHE A 33 10.01 -0.36 -2.20
CA PHE A 33 9.67 -0.66 -3.60
C PHE A 33 9.79 0.57 -4.53
N GLY A 34 10.38 1.66 -4.05
CA GLY A 34 10.38 2.94 -4.75
C GLY A 34 9.02 3.63 -4.74
N THR A 35 8.93 4.68 -5.54
CA THR A 35 7.72 5.52 -5.62
C THR A 35 7.18 5.61 -7.05
N ASP A 36 5.89 5.85 -7.13
CA ASP A 36 5.16 6.00 -8.39
C ASP A 36 5.40 7.38 -9.06
N PHE A 37 4.78 7.63 -10.22
CA PHE A 37 4.79 8.93 -10.91
C PHE A 37 4.14 10.07 -10.12
N LEU A 38 3.44 9.76 -9.03
CA LEU A 38 2.91 10.71 -8.05
C LEU A 38 3.80 10.82 -6.79
N GLY A 39 4.88 10.04 -6.70
CA GLY A 39 5.72 9.98 -5.51
C GLY A 39 5.08 9.26 -4.33
N ARG A 40 4.09 8.40 -4.61
CA ARG A 40 3.47 7.52 -3.61
C ARG A 40 4.33 6.29 -3.43
N ASP A 41 4.48 5.83 -2.19
CA ASP A 41 5.26 4.64 -1.86
C ASP A 41 4.56 3.35 -2.34
N LEU A 42 5.21 2.61 -3.24
CA LEU A 42 4.62 1.42 -3.88
C LEU A 42 4.43 0.26 -2.90
N PHE A 43 5.27 0.17 -1.87
CA PHE A 43 5.14 -0.85 -0.82
C PHE A 43 3.88 -0.62 0.01
N SER A 44 3.67 0.62 0.45
CA SER A 44 2.48 1.04 1.18
C SER A 44 1.21 0.85 0.33
N LEU A 45 1.25 1.22 -0.96
CA LEU A 45 0.16 0.98 -1.92
C LEU A 45 -0.21 -0.51 -2.04
N THR A 46 0.80 -1.38 -2.09
CA THR A 46 0.58 -2.83 -2.23
C THR A 46 -0.08 -3.42 -0.98
N ILE A 47 0.38 -3.03 0.22
CA ILE A 47 -0.17 -3.51 1.48
C ILE A 47 -1.61 -3.02 1.70
N TRP A 48 -1.87 -1.74 1.44
CA TRP A 48 -3.21 -1.18 1.55
C TRP A 48 -4.16 -1.75 0.49
N GLY A 49 -3.70 -1.92 -0.74
CA GLY A 49 -4.46 -2.59 -1.80
C GLY A 49 -4.83 -4.03 -1.41
N ALA A 50 -3.90 -4.78 -0.80
CA ALA A 50 -4.16 -6.13 -0.32
C ALA A 50 -5.23 -6.17 0.79
N ARG A 51 -5.27 -5.16 1.68
CA ARG A 51 -6.33 -5.02 2.70
C ARG A 51 -7.70 -4.78 2.07
N THR A 52 -7.79 -3.88 1.10
CA THR A 52 -9.05 -3.58 0.40
C THR A 52 -9.55 -4.81 -0.36
N SER A 53 -8.66 -5.52 -1.09
CA SER A 53 -9.01 -6.75 -1.79
C SER A 53 -9.50 -7.85 -0.85
N LEU A 54 -8.86 -8.01 0.31
CA LEU A 54 -9.31 -8.96 1.33
C LEU A 54 -10.71 -8.60 1.85
N PHE A 55 -10.95 -7.33 2.15
CA PHE A 55 -12.26 -6.86 2.62
C PHE A 55 -13.37 -7.12 1.60
N ILE A 56 -13.14 -6.75 0.33
CA ILE A 56 -14.10 -6.99 -0.76
C ILE A 56 -14.37 -8.49 -0.90
N ALA A 57 -13.34 -9.33 -0.95
CA ALA A 57 -13.49 -10.77 -1.07
C ALA A 57 -14.29 -11.36 0.11
N SER A 58 -14.00 -10.94 1.34
CA SER A 58 -14.74 -11.38 2.53
C SER A 58 -16.22 -10.98 2.49
N VAL A 59 -16.53 -9.74 2.11
CA VAL A 59 -17.92 -9.28 1.98
C VAL A 59 -18.64 -10.02 0.86
N SER A 60 -17.99 -10.23 -0.29
CA SER A 60 -18.57 -10.98 -1.41
C SER A 60 -18.93 -12.41 -1.02
N VAL A 61 -18.07 -13.10 -0.26
CA VAL A 61 -18.35 -14.45 0.23
C VAL A 61 -19.46 -14.46 1.28
N ALA A 62 -19.55 -13.44 2.14
CA ALA A 62 -20.58 -13.36 3.17
C ALA A 62 -21.99 -13.11 2.63
N VAL A 63 -22.12 -12.49 1.45
CA VAL A 63 -23.40 -12.19 0.79
C VAL A 63 -23.85 -13.31 -0.16
N ALA A 64 -22.95 -14.21 -0.55
CA ALA A 64 -23.22 -15.37 -1.40
C ALA A 64 -23.99 -16.47 -0.65
#